data_AF-A0A7W7WME4-F1
#
_entry.id   AF-A0A7W7WME4-F1
#
_cell.length_a   1.000
_cell.length_b   1.000
_cell.length_c   1.000
_cell.angle_alpha   90.00
_cell.angle_beta   90.00
_cell.angle_gamma   90.00
#
_symmetry.space_group_name_H-M   'P 1'
#
loop_
_entity.id
_entity.type
_entity.pdbx_description
1 polymer ?
#
loop_
_entity_poly.entity_id
_entity_poly.type
_entity_poly.pdbx_seq_one_letter_code
_entity_poly.pdbx_strand_id
1 'polypeptide(L)'
;MNLTGVVSPTRQPIFVDTTLAVATAAAVLLAMTALGSPESRPVSPYGYLFGIAVAAPILARRRAPQMALLVSTAILLTYYGLDFPGFSPFLALAVPLYTVAVTGRLRTGVLVAIAVAALGVLSRAVEIGSVLRSLPGSLTDTALIVGSMLLGDVVRARRILRRELAEGLRRAVREAERESERRVMSERLDIARELHDVLAHSIAVIGVQANVAAELLDSDPVRARSAVETIRVTGEETLTDLADTIRLLRVGADVEPSPELESAATPVDGAGPPSGR
;
A
#
# COMPACT_ATOMS: atom_id res chain seq x y z
N MET A 1 12.94 -2.26 26.76
CA MET A 1 13.54 -0.93 26.46
C MET A 1 14.70 -1.12 25.48
N ASN A 2 14.43 -1.15 24.18
CA ASN A 2 15.32 -0.57 23.17
C ASN A 2 14.57 -0.44 21.84
N LEU A 3 14.34 0.81 21.46
CA LEU A 3 13.51 1.26 20.35
C LEU A 3 14.36 1.40 19.08
N THR A 4 13.72 1.13 17.94
CA THR A 4 13.97 1.82 16.66
C THR A 4 15.37 1.74 16.08
N GLY A 5 15.73 0.58 15.53
CA GLY A 5 16.57 0.50 14.34
C GLY A 5 15.80 0.97 13.09
N VAL A 6 15.30 2.20 13.09
CA VAL A 6 14.73 2.84 11.89
C VAL A 6 15.89 3.08 10.93
N VAL A 7 16.15 2.07 10.10
CA VAL A 7 16.99 2.22 8.93
C VAL A 7 16.38 3.34 8.10
N SER A 8 17.07 4.47 8.04
CA SER A 8 16.63 5.66 7.33
C SER A 8 16.27 5.27 5.88
N PRO A 9 15.10 5.70 5.35
CA PRO A 9 14.62 5.30 4.02
C PRO A 9 15.55 5.73 2.87
N THR A 10 16.59 6.51 3.16
CA THR A 10 17.61 7.00 2.22
C THR A 10 18.85 6.12 2.09
N ARG A 11 19.18 5.24 3.07
CA ARG A 11 20.36 4.34 2.96
C ARG A 11 20.05 3.02 2.25
N GLN A 12 18.86 2.47 2.46
CA GLN A 12 18.39 1.28 1.74
C GLN A 12 18.44 1.39 0.21
N PRO A 13 18.08 2.53 -0.42
CA PRO A 13 18.08 2.61 -1.88
C PRO A 13 19.49 2.55 -2.49
N ILE A 14 20.48 3.19 -1.86
CA ILE A 14 21.86 3.21 -2.36
C ILE A 14 22.51 1.84 -2.19
N PHE A 15 22.26 1.16 -1.06
CA PHE A 15 22.78 -0.19 -0.84
C PHE A 15 22.25 -1.17 -1.88
N VAL A 16 20.95 -1.16 -2.14
CA VAL A 16 20.31 -2.02 -3.16
C VAL A 16 20.81 -1.70 -4.58
N ASP A 17 21.02 -0.43 -4.90
CA ASP A 17 21.52 -0.05 -6.24
C ASP A 17 22.98 -0.46 -6.42
N THR A 18 23.80 -0.32 -5.37
CA THR A 18 25.21 -0.72 -5.37
C THR A 18 25.35 -2.24 -5.45
N THR A 19 24.57 -3.00 -4.69
CA THR A 19 24.59 -4.47 -4.77
C THR A 19 24.14 -4.97 -6.13
N LEU A 20 23.12 -4.37 -6.74
CA LEU A 20 22.71 -4.70 -8.10
C LEU A 20 23.78 -4.35 -9.14
N ALA A 21 24.42 -3.18 -9.03
CA ALA A 21 25.52 -2.81 -9.93
C ALA A 21 26.71 -3.78 -9.81
N VAL A 22 27.12 -4.10 -8.59
CA VAL A 22 28.22 -5.05 -8.32
C VAL A 22 27.86 -6.45 -8.79
N ALA A 23 26.64 -6.92 -8.55
CA ALA A 23 26.18 -8.24 -9.00
C ALA A 23 26.15 -8.32 -10.53
N THR A 24 25.68 -7.28 -11.22
CA THR A 24 25.70 -7.22 -12.69
C THR A 24 27.14 -7.22 -13.22
N ALA A 25 28.02 -6.39 -12.67
CA ALA A 25 29.43 -6.37 -13.06
C ALA A 25 30.08 -7.74 -12.84
N ALA A 26 29.90 -8.35 -11.66
CA ALA A 26 30.44 -9.67 -11.35
C ALA A 26 29.91 -10.76 -12.29
N ALA A 27 28.61 -10.75 -12.63
CA ALA A 27 28.02 -11.70 -13.56
C ALA A 27 28.60 -11.56 -14.99
N VAL A 28 28.78 -10.32 -15.45
CA VAL A 28 29.41 -10.04 -16.76
C VAL A 28 30.86 -10.49 -16.78
N LEU A 29 31.64 -10.14 -15.75
CA LEU A 29 33.05 -10.54 -15.62
C LEU A 29 33.19 -12.07 -15.56
N LEU A 30 32.35 -12.74 -14.77
CA LEU A 30 32.33 -14.20 -14.67
C LEU A 30 32.00 -14.84 -16.02
N ALA A 31 31.01 -14.31 -16.74
CA ALA A 31 30.66 -14.82 -18.07
C ALA A 31 31.82 -14.67 -19.07
N MET A 32 32.53 -13.54 -19.04
CA MET A 32 33.72 -13.33 -19.86
C MET A 32 34.85 -14.32 -19.55
N THR A 33 35.03 -14.69 -18.27
CA THR A 33 36.11 -15.61 -17.85
C THR A 33 35.76 -17.09 -17.97
N ALA A 34 34.50 -17.46 -17.70
CA ALA A 34 34.08 -18.85 -17.53
C ALA A 34 33.39 -19.45 -18.76
N LEU A 35 32.79 -18.61 -19.62
CA LEU A 35 32.15 -19.03 -20.87
C LEU A 35 32.97 -18.65 -22.12
N GLY A 36 34.12 -18.00 -21.96
CA GLY A 36 35.06 -17.78 -23.06
C GLY A 36 35.56 -19.12 -23.59
N SER A 37 35.37 -19.37 -24.89
CA SER A 37 35.91 -20.58 -25.52
C SER A 37 37.45 -20.55 -25.49
N PRO A 38 38.15 -21.70 -25.38
CA PRO A 38 39.62 -21.75 -25.42
C PRO A 38 40.24 -21.16 -26.71
N GLU A 39 39.43 -21.06 -27.78
CA GLU A 39 39.79 -20.46 -29.06
C GLU A 39 39.53 -18.94 -29.13
N SER A 40 38.87 -18.36 -28.12
CA SER A 40 38.64 -16.91 -28.05
C SER A 40 39.96 -16.18 -27.79
N ARG A 41 40.13 -15.02 -28.44
CA ARG A 41 41.23 -14.10 -28.10
C ARG A 41 41.20 -13.81 -26.58
N PRO A 42 42.36 -13.79 -25.90
CA PRO A 42 42.41 -13.46 -24.49
C PRO A 42 41.75 -12.10 -24.25
N VAL A 43 40.87 -12.02 -23.27
CA VAL A 43 40.14 -10.80 -22.93
C VAL A 43 41.17 -9.73 -22.53
N SER A 44 41.27 -8.70 -23.36
CA SER A 44 42.14 -7.55 -23.10
C SER A 44 41.75 -6.87 -21.78
N PRO A 45 42.67 -6.26 -21.02
CA PRO A 45 42.35 -5.47 -19.82
C PRO A 45 41.23 -4.44 -20.04
N TYR A 46 41.12 -3.91 -21.26
CA TYR A 46 40.05 -3.00 -21.67
C TYR A 46 38.65 -3.67 -21.69
N GLY A 47 38.55 -4.97 -21.98
CA GLY A 47 37.28 -5.71 -21.95
C GLY A 47 36.69 -5.81 -20.55
N TYR A 48 37.53 -6.03 -19.53
CA TYR A 48 37.12 -6.02 -18.13
C TYR A 48 36.66 -4.62 -17.66
N LEU A 49 37.33 -3.57 -18.13
CA LEU A 49 36.92 -2.19 -17.86
C LEU A 49 35.52 -1.90 -18.43
N PHE A 50 35.23 -2.38 -19.64
CA PHE A 50 33.90 -2.27 -20.26
C PHE A 50 32.82 -3.04 -19.49
N GLY A 51 33.15 -4.24 -18.98
CA GLY A 51 32.25 -5.03 -18.13
C GLY A 51 31.85 -4.32 -16.83
N ILE A 52 32.75 -3.51 -16.25
CA ILE A 52 32.44 -2.66 -15.11
C ILE A 52 31.66 -1.41 -15.55
N ALA A 53 32.07 -0.80 -16.67
CA ALA A 53 31.45 0.41 -17.20
C ALA A 53 29.96 0.21 -17.52
N VAL A 54 29.55 -0.96 -18.02
CA VAL A 54 28.14 -1.23 -18.37
C VAL A 54 27.23 -1.24 -17.15
N ALA A 55 27.77 -1.51 -15.95
CA ALA A 55 27.04 -1.52 -14.68
C ALA A 55 26.98 -0.14 -14.01
N ALA A 56 27.89 0.78 -14.34
CA ALA A 56 27.91 2.12 -13.73
C ALA A 56 26.59 2.91 -13.90
N PRO A 57 25.89 2.87 -15.06
CA PRO A 57 24.60 3.55 -15.22
C PRO A 57 23.49 3.04 -14.29
N ILE A 58 23.61 1.83 -13.73
CA ILE A 58 22.66 1.26 -12.76
C ILE A 58 22.57 2.13 -11.51
N LEU A 59 23.65 2.78 -11.10
CA LEU A 59 23.67 3.69 -9.96
C LEU A 59 22.80 4.94 -10.19
N ALA A 60 22.61 5.35 -11.45
CA ALA A 60 21.76 6.47 -11.83
C ALA A 60 20.32 6.07 -12.18
N ARG A 61 19.97 4.77 -12.08
CA ARG A 61 18.69 4.22 -12.58
C ARG A 61 17.44 4.84 -11.95
N ARG A 62 17.54 5.35 -10.72
CA ARG A 62 16.42 5.98 -10.01
C ARG A 62 16.11 7.38 -10.49
N ARG A 63 17.12 8.12 -10.98
CA ARG A 63 16.96 9.50 -11.47
C ARG A 63 16.58 9.52 -12.94
N ALA A 64 17.24 8.69 -13.75
CA ALA A 64 17.04 8.67 -15.19
C ALA A 64 17.06 7.23 -15.73
N PRO A 65 15.98 6.43 -15.55
CA PRO A 65 15.95 5.02 -15.95
C PRO A 65 16.15 4.83 -17.46
N GLN A 66 15.65 5.75 -18.29
CA GLN A 66 15.89 5.73 -19.73
C GLN A 66 17.36 5.99 -20.07
N MET A 67 18.00 6.97 -19.44
CA MET A 67 19.42 7.26 -19.69
C MET A 67 20.29 6.09 -19.24
N ALA A 68 19.96 5.45 -18.11
CA ALA A 68 20.66 4.26 -17.66
C ALA A 68 20.58 3.13 -18.70
N LEU A 69 19.39 2.87 -19.25
CA LEU A 69 19.21 1.88 -20.32
C LEU A 69 19.97 2.26 -21.59
N LEU A 70 19.84 3.50 -22.06
CA LEU A 70 20.49 3.96 -23.30
C LEU A 70 22.01 3.94 -23.19
N VAL A 71 22.58 4.37 -22.05
CA VAL A 71 24.03 4.37 -21.83
C VAL A 71 24.55 2.94 -21.69
N SER A 72 23.91 2.07 -20.91
CA SER A 72 24.31 0.66 -20.84
C SER A 72 24.22 -0.03 -22.20
N THR A 73 23.20 0.29 -23.00
CA THR A 73 23.07 -0.21 -24.37
C THR A 73 24.19 0.32 -25.26
N ALA A 74 24.49 1.63 -25.21
CA ALA A 74 25.57 2.22 -26.00
C ALA A 74 26.93 1.60 -25.66
N ILE A 75 27.25 1.43 -24.38
CA ILE A 75 28.47 0.76 -23.91
C ILE A 75 28.55 -0.67 -24.46
N LEU A 76 27.44 -1.41 -24.43
CA LEU A 76 27.37 -2.77 -24.95
C LEU A 76 27.57 -2.81 -26.47
N LEU A 77 26.97 -1.89 -27.22
CA LEU A 77 27.15 -1.79 -28.67
C LEU A 77 28.58 -1.44 -29.03
N THR A 78 29.22 -0.51 -28.29
CA THR A 78 30.63 -0.20 -28.47
C THR A 78 31.52 -1.41 -28.19
N TYR A 79 31.20 -2.20 -27.16
CA TYR A 79 31.94 -3.43 -26.85
C TYR A 79 31.91 -4.43 -28.02
N TYR A 80 30.72 -4.70 -28.59
CA TYR A 80 30.62 -5.60 -29.75
C TYR A 80 31.23 -5.00 -31.02
N GLY A 81 31.12 -3.69 -31.24
CA GLY A 81 31.71 -3.02 -32.39
C GLY A 81 33.25 -2.99 -32.41
N LEU A 82 33.89 -3.29 -31.27
CA LEU A 82 35.34 -3.44 -31.14
C LEU A 82 35.81 -4.91 -31.25
N ASP A 83 34.92 -5.82 -31.68
CA ASP A 83 35.18 -7.25 -31.85
C ASP A 83 35.73 -7.95 -30.60
N PHE A 84 35.32 -7.50 -29.40
CA PHE A 84 35.63 -8.20 -28.16
C PHE A 84 34.82 -9.51 -28.03
N PRO A 85 35.33 -10.52 -27.27
CA PRO A 85 34.65 -11.79 -27.09
C PRO A 85 33.21 -11.63 -26.61
N GLY A 86 32.26 -12.27 -27.30
CA GLY A 86 30.85 -12.10 -27.02
C GLY A 86 30.43 -12.75 -25.70
N PHE A 87 29.67 -12.01 -24.88
CA PHE A 87 28.89 -12.55 -23.75
C PHE A 87 27.39 -12.37 -24.03
N SER A 88 26.51 -12.84 -23.13
CA SER A 88 25.07 -12.65 -23.30
C SER A 88 24.65 -11.19 -23.03
N PRO A 89 24.00 -10.48 -23.97
CA PRO A 89 23.45 -9.13 -23.77
C PRO A 89 22.49 -9.02 -22.60
N PHE A 90 21.81 -10.12 -22.26
CA PHE A 90 20.86 -10.16 -21.15
C PHE A 90 21.54 -9.79 -19.82
N LEU A 91 22.76 -10.27 -19.56
CA LEU A 91 23.45 -10.01 -18.29
C LEU A 91 23.69 -8.51 -18.07
N ALA A 92 24.02 -7.77 -19.13
CA ALA A 92 24.24 -6.33 -19.06
C ALA A 92 22.93 -5.52 -18.95
N LEU A 93 21.87 -5.99 -19.63
CA LEU A 93 20.66 -5.18 -19.82
C LEU A 93 19.47 -5.59 -18.95
N ALA A 94 19.52 -6.74 -18.26
CA ALA A 94 18.41 -7.23 -17.43
C ALA A 94 17.95 -6.19 -16.40
N VAL A 95 18.90 -5.59 -15.68
CA VAL A 95 18.60 -4.61 -14.63
C VAL A 95 18.06 -3.30 -15.21
N PRO A 96 18.68 -2.67 -16.23
CA PRO A 96 18.12 -1.50 -16.90
C PRO A 96 16.73 -1.74 -17.52
N LEU A 97 16.51 -2.86 -18.22
CA LEU A 97 15.24 -3.21 -18.86
C LEU A 97 14.13 -3.42 -17.83
N TYR A 98 14.41 -4.19 -16.78
CA TYR A 98 13.50 -4.34 -15.63
C TYR A 98 13.14 -2.98 -15.04
N THR A 99 14.12 -2.09 -14.85
CA THR A 99 13.88 -0.78 -14.23
C THR A 99 12.99 0.11 -15.10
N VAL A 100 13.19 0.12 -16.42
CA VAL A 100 12.37 0.86 -17.38
C VAL A 100 10.94 0.30 -17.43
N ALA A 101 10.77 -1.03 -17.32
CA ALA A 101 9.46 -1.67 -17.23
C ALA A 101 8.73 -1.29 -15.93
N VAL A 102 9.39 -1.39 -14.77
CA VAL A 102 8.79 -1.03 -13.47
C VAL A 102 8.40 0.45 -13.39
N THR A 103 9.13 1.33 -14.07
CA THR A 103 8.84 2.77 -14.12
C THR A 103 7.81 3.16 -15.18
N GLY A 104 7.32 2.18 -15.96
CA GLY A 104 6.23 2.38 -16.91
C GLY A 104 6.63 2.93 -18.27
N ARG A 105 7.92 2.89 -18.61
CA ARG A 105 8.47 3.39 -19.87
C ARG A 105 8.66 2.26 -20.89
N LEU A 106 7.66 1.38 -21.00
CA LEU A 106 7.70 0.15 -21.80
C LEU A 106 8.09 0.39 -23.27
N ARG A 107 7.63 1.48 -23.89
CA ARG A 107 7.97 1.80 -25.30
C ARG A 107 9.48 1.85 -25.53
N THR A 108 10.22 2.57 -24.68
CA THR A 108 11.69 2.67 -24.81
C THR A 108 12.34 1.32 -24.53
N GLY A 109 11.86 0.59 -23.53
CA GLY A 109 12.35 -0.75 -23.22
C GLY A 109 12.18 -1.70 -24.40
N VAL A 110 11.00 -1.71 -25.03
CA VAL A 110 10.65 -2.62 -26.14
C VAL A 110 11.49 -2.28 -27.37
N LEU A 111 11.63 -0.99 -27.70
CA LEU A 111 12.49 -0.56 -28.81
C LEU A 111 13.94 -0.99 -28.62
N VAL A 112 14.49 -0.82 -27.40
CA VAL A 112 15.86 -1.26 -27.08
C VAL A 112 15.97 -2.78 -27.11
N ALA A 113 14.99 -3.51 -26.56
CA ALA A 113 14.98 -4.97 -26.58
C ALA A 113 14.96 -5.53 -28.02
N ILE A 114 14.14 -4.95 -28.91
CA ILE A 114 14.09 -5.31 -30.34
C ILE A 114 15.44 -5.01 -31.00
N ALA A 115 16.01 -3.83 -30.78
CA ALA A 115 17.28 -3.44 -31.37
C ALA A 115 18.42 -4.38 -30.94
N VAL A 116 18.50 -4.70 -29.64
CA VAL A 116 19.52 -5.61 -29.10
C VAL A 116 19.33 -7.04 -29.60
N ALA A 117 18.08 -7.53 -29.67
CA ALA A 117 17.80 -8.86 -30.20
C ALA A 117 18.19 -8.97 -31.68
N ALA A 118 17.87 -7.96 -32.49
CA ALA A 118 18.25 -7.91 -33.90
C ALA A 118 19.77 -7.91 -34.10
N LEU A 119 20.50 -7.13 -33.30
CA LEU A 119 21.96 -7.06 -33.34
C LEU A 119 22.64 -8.34 -32.83
N GLY A 120 22.06 -8.98 -31.81
CA GLY A 120 22.53 -10.28 -31.31
C GLY A 120 22.41 -11.39 -32.36
N VAL A 121 21.28 -11.43 -33.08
CA VAL A 121 21.10 -12.37 -34.21
C VAL A 121 22.09 -12.08 -35.33
N LEU A 122 22.29 -10.81 -35.71
CA LEU A 122 23.19 -10.44 -36.80
C LEU A 122 24.65 -10.76 -36.48
N SER A 123 25.13 -10.43 -35.27
CA SER A 123 26.51 -10.71 -34.83
C SER A 123 26.79 -12.21 -34.80
N ARG A 124 25.91 -13.01 -34.19
CA ARG A 124 26.05 -14.48 -34.13
C ARG A 124 25.97 -15.13 -35.51
N ALA A 125 25.15 -14.58 -36.43
CA ALA A 125 25.05 -15.09 -37.79
C ALA A 125 26.34 -14.90 -38.58
N VAL A 126 27.03 -13.77 -38.39
CA VAL A 126 28.34 -13.48 -38.99
C VAL A 126 29.42 -14.41 -38.40
N GLU A 127 29.44 -14.61 -37.08
CA GLU A 127 30.44 -15.42 -36.38
C GLU A 127 30.32 -16.93 -36.70
N ILE A 128 29.10 -17.47 -36.72
CA ILE A 128 28.84 -18.91 -36.93
C ILE A 128 28.75 -19.25 -38.43
N GLY A 129 28.65 -18.24 -39.31
CA GLY A 129 28.42 -18.39 -40.75
C GLY A 129 27.09 -19.07 -41.09
N SER A 130 26.17 -19.19 -40.12
CA SER A 130 24.88 -19.85 -40.28
C SER A 130 23.86 -19.26 -39.29
N VAL A 131 22.84 -18.61 -39.85
CA VAL A 131 21.69 -18.10 -39.09
C VAL A 131 21.00 -19.23 -38.32
N LEU A 132 20.81 -20.40 -38.94
CA LEU A 132 20.07 -21.52 -38.36
C LEU A 132 20.72 -22.07 -37.08
N ARG A 133 22.07 -22.09 -37.02
CA ARG A 133 22.82 -22.53 -35.84
C ARG A 133 22.89 -21.47 -34.73
N SER A 134 22.64 -20.20 -35.05
CA SER A 134 22.60 -19.08 -34.09
C SER A 134 21.26 -18.93 -33.36
N LEU A 135 20.19 -19.56 -33.87
CA LEU A 135 18.82 -19.40 -33.38
C LEU A 135 18.63 -19.83 -31.91
N PRO A 136 19.12 -21.00 -31.44
CA PRO A 136 18.79 -21.46 -30.08
C PRO A 136 19.28 -20.51 -28.98
N GLY A 137 20.53 -20.04 -29.07
CA GLY A 137 21.09 -19.10 -28.08
C GLY A 137 20.45 -17.71 -28.14
N SER A 138 20.12 -17.24 -29.35
CA SER A 138 19.44 -15.95 -29.54
C SER A 138 18.00 -15.97 -29.00
N LEU A 139 17.32 -17.11 -29.11
CA LEU A 139 15.98 -17.31 -28.54
C LEU A 139 16.02 -17.31 -27.00
N THR A 140 17.02 -17.92 -26.38
CA THR A 140 17.18 -17.89 -24.91
C THR A 140 17.39 -16.47 -24.41
N ASP A 141 18.30 -15.70 -25.01
CA ASP A 141 18.56 -14.31 -24.61
C ASP A 141 17.32 -13.43 -24.81
N THR A 142 16.62 -13.60 -25.93
CA THR A 142 15.36 -12.89 -26.21
C THR A 142 14.28 -13.23 -25.18
N ALA A 143 14.12 -14.51 -24.85
CA ALA A 143 13.15 -14.95 -23.85
C ALA A 143 13.45 -14.39 -22.46
N LEU A 144 14.72 -14.33 -22.06
CA LEU A 144 15.14 -13.75 -20.78
C LEU A 144 14.92 -12.24 -20.74
N ILE A 145 15.23 -11.53 -21.84
CA ILE A 145 14.94 -10.10 -22.00
C ILE A 145 13.43 -9.84 -21.85
N VAL A 146 12.60 -10.54 -22.62
CA VAL A 146 11.14 -10.43 -22.55
C VAL A 146 10.63 -10.75 -21.14
N GLY A 147 11.14 -11.84 -20.54
CA GLY A 147 10.78 -12.25 -19.19
C GLY A 147 11.09 -11.19 -18.13
N SER A 148 12.25 -10.53 -18.21
CA SER A 148 12.63 -9.44 -17.29
C SER A 148 11.70 -8.23 -17.39
N MET A 149 11.23 -7.92 -18.60
CA MET A 149 10.32 -6.81 -18.86
C MET A 149 8.91 -7.14 -18.38
N LEU A 150 8.42 -8.35 -18.65
CA LEU A 150 7.14 -8.85 -18.14
C LEU A 150 7.13 -8.86 -16.61
N LEU A 151 8.21 -9.32 -15.98
CA LEU A 151 8.34 -9.29 -14.52
C LEU A 151 8.28 -7.85 -13.98
N GLY A 152 8.95 -6.92 -14.66
CA GLY A 152 8.90 -5.50 -14.32
C GLY A 152 7.48 -4.91 -14.43
N ASP A 153 6.75 -5.27 -15.47
CA ASP A 153 5.37 -4.82 -15.69
C ASP A 153 4.40 -5.43 -14.66
N VAL A 154 4.51 -6.72 -14.35
CA VAL A 154 3.72 -7.37 -13.29
C VAL A 154 3.98 -6.71 -11.93
N VAL A 155 5.25 -6.42 -11.61
CA VAL A 155 5.60 -5.70 -10.37
C VAL A 155 5.00 -4.30 -10.36
N ARG A 156 5.01 -3.59 -11.49
CA ARG A 156 4.38 -2.28 -11.63
C ARG A 156 2.87 -2.36 -11.42
N ALA A 157 2.18 -3.26 -12.12
CA ALA A 157 0.74 -3.48 -12.01
C ALA A 157 0.36 -3.82 -10.56
N ARG A 158 1.11 -4.70 -9.90
CA ARG A 158 0.90 -5.05 -8.49
C ARG A 158 1.09 -3.86 -7.55
N ARG A 159 2.05 -2.97 -7.83
CA ARG A 159 2.25 -1.73 -7.04
C ARG A 159 1.11 -0.74 -7.22
N ILE A 160 0.58 -0.60 -8.44
CA ILE A 160 -0.57 0.26 -8.74
C ILE A 160 -1.80 -0.29 -8.02
N LEU A 161 -2.11 -1.58 -8.19
CA LEU A 161 -3.26 -2.23 -7.54
C LEU A 161 -3.19 -2.11 -6.02
N ARG A 162 -2.02 -2.33 -5.40
CA ARG A 162 -1.85 -2.15 -3.95
C ARG A 162 -2.13 -0.72 -3.49
N ARG A 163 -1.74 0.28 -4.27
CA ARG A 163 -2.03 1.69 -3.95
C ARG A 163 -3.52 1.98 -4.05
N GLU A 164 -4.15 1.52 -5.13
CA GLU A 164 -5.60 1.67 -5.33
C GLU A 164 -6.41 1.00 -4.22
N LEU A 165 -6.05 -0.22 -3.84
CA LEU A 165 -6.69 -0.93 -2.72
C LEU A 165 -6.48 -0.19 -1.39
N ALA A 166 -5.27 0.29 -1.11
CA ALA A 166 -4.99 1.05 0.11
C ALA A 166 -5.76 2.38 0.15
N GLU A 167 -5.90 3.06 -0.99
CA GLU A 167 -6.73 4.26 -1.11
C GLU A 167 -8.21 3.95 -0.96
N GLY A 168 -8.68 2.84 -1.54
CA GLY A 168 -10.06 2.36 -1.42
C GLY A 168 -10.42 2.06 0.03
N LEU A 169 -9.59 1.31 0.74
CA LEU A 169 -9.77 1.02 2.17
C LEU A 169 -9.82 2.31 3.01
N ARG A 170 -8.91 3.27 2.76
CA ARG A 170 -8.95 4.57 3.45
C ARG A 170 -10.22 5.37 3.17
N ARG A 171 -10.78 5.27 1.96
CA ARG A 171 -12.06 5.92 1.63
C ARG A 171 -13.22 5.23 2.36
N ALA A 172 -13.27 3.89 2.33
CA ALA A 172 -14.30 3.10 2.99
C ALA A 172 -14.33 3.32 4.51
N VAL A 173 -13.16 3.36 5.17
CA VAL A 173 -13.08 3.63 6.62
C VAL A 173 -13.66 5.01 6.94
N ARG A 174 -13.27 6.06 6.20
CA ARG A 174 -13.81 7.41 6.42
C ARG A 174 -15.31 7.52 6.14
N GLU A 175 -15.82 6.72 5.20
CA GLU A 175 -17.24 6.70 4.90
C GLU A 175 -18.04 6.01 6.01
N ALA A 176 -17.54 4.89 6.53
CA ALA A 176 -18.11 4.20 7.68
C ALA A 176 -18.12 5.08 8.95
N GLU A 177 -17.04 5.83 9.21
CA GLU A 177 -16.98 6.79 10.32
C GLU A 177 -18.07 7.88 10.19
N ARG A 178 -18.19 8.48 8.99
CA ARG A 178 -19.22 9.51 8.72
C ARG A 178 -20.62 8.95 8.81
N GLU A 179 -20.84 7.71 8.37
CA GLU A 179 -22.14 7.06 8.48
C GLU A 179 -22.50 6.80 9.94
N SER A 180 -21.54 6.35 10.76
CA SER A 180 -21.72 6.19 12.21
C SER A 180 -22.10 7.52 12.88
N GLU A 181 -21.37 8.59 12.60
CA GLU A 181 -21.67 9.93 13.12
C GLU A 181 -23.07 10.42 12.70
N ARG A 182 -23.46 10.17 11.44
CA ARG A 182 -24.79 10.51 10.94
C ARG A 182 -25.88 9.71 11.63
N ARG A 183 -25.67 8.41 11.86
CA ARG A 183 -26.62 7.56 12.58
C ARG A 183 -26.81 8.05 14.01
N VAL A 184 -25.73 8.35 14.73
CA VAL A 184 -25.77 8.91 16.08
C VAL A 184 -26.51 10.26 16.10
N MET A 185 -26.25 11.14 15.11
CA MET A 185 -26.95 12.43 15.03
C MET A 185 -28.44 12.27 14.70
N SER A 186 -28.81 11.34 13.82
CA SER A 186 -30.20 11.04 13.51
C SER A 186 -30.95 10.57 14.76
N GLU A 187 -30.37 9.62 15.49
CA GLU A 187 -30.96 9.09 16.72
C GLU A 187 -31.18 10.19 17.75
N ARG A 188 -30.20 11.08 17.94
CA ARG A 188 -30.35 12.24 18.84
C ARG A 188 -31.48 13.18 18.44
N LEU A 189 -31.70 13.38 17.14
CA LEU A 189 -32.81 14.20 16.66
C LEU A 189 -34.16 13.52 16.87
N ASP A 190 -34.21 12.20 16.69
CA ASP A 190 -35.44 11.43 16.89
C ASP A 190 -35.83 11.40 18.38
N ILE A 191 -34.87 11.18 19.28
CA ILE A 191 -35.07 11.30 20.73
C ILE A 191 -35.54 12.72 21.11
N ALA A 192 -34.93 13.76 20.53
CA ALA A 192 -35.33 15.13 20.83
C ALA A 192 -36.78 15.43 20.40
N ARG A 193 -37.26 14.83 19.30
CA ARG A 193 -38.66 14.95 18.87
C ARG A 193 -39.60 14.21 19.80
N GLU A 194 -39.27 12.97 20.17
CA GLU A 194 -40.08 12.18 21.09
C GLU A 194 -40.23 12.89 22.46
N LEU A 195 -39.13 13.45 22.98
CA LEU A 195 -39.17 14.29 24.18
C LEU A 195 -40.01 15.55 23.98
N HIS A 196 -39.90 16.23 22.83
CA HIS A 196 -40.68 17.43 22.54
C HIS A 196 -42.18 17.13 22.49
N ASP A 197 -42.58 16.02 21.87
CA ASP A 197 -43.98 15.64 21.72
C ASP A 197 -44.62 15.32 23.08
N VAL A 198 -43.93 14.55 23.93
CA VAL A 198 -44.39 14.26 25.30
C VAL A 198 -44.49 15.55 26.14
N LEU A 199 -43.46 16.40 26.11
CA LEU A 199 -43.45 17.66 26.84
C LEU A 199 -44.54 18.62 26.37
N ALA A 200 -44.72 18.77 25.06
CA ALA A 200 -45.72 19.65 24.47
C ALA A 200 -47.13 19.19 24.85
N HIS A 201 -47.38 17.88 24.82
CA HIS A 201 -48.65 17.31 25.24
C HIS A 201 -48.94 17.58 26.72
N SER A 202 -48.00 17.28 27.62
CA SER A 202 -48.16 17.50 29.06
C SER A 202 -48.37 18.98 29.41
N ILE A 203 -47.62 19.88 28.77
CA ILE A 203 -47.80 21.33 28.96
C ILE A 203 -49.19 21.77 28.49
N ALA A 204 -49.68 21.23 27.36
CA ALA A 204 -51.03 21.55 26.89
C ALA A 204 -52.11 21.08 27.89
N VAL A 205 -52.00 19.86 28.44
CA VAL A 205 -52.93 19.35 29.47
C VAL A 205 -52.88 20.20 30.74
N ILE A 206 -51.67 20.51 31.24
CA ILE A 206 -51.48 21.36 32.41
C ILE A 206 -52.10 22.75 32.19
N GLY A 207 -51.88 23.35 31.02
CA GLY A 207 -52.44 24.66 30.67
C GLY A 207 -53.96 24.67 30.63
N VAL A 208 -54.59 23.63 30.06
CA VAL A 208 -56.05 23.49 30.04
C VAL A 208 -56.60 23.33 31.47
N GLN A 209 -56.00 22.45 32.29
CA GLN A 209 -56.45 22.23 33.67
C GLN A 209 -56.23 23.46 34.56
N ALA A 210 -55.18 24.24 34.32
CA ALA A 210 -54.91 25.47 35.06
C ALA A 210 -56.00 26.53 34.82
N ASN A 211 -56.44 26.66 33.56
CA ASN A 211 -57.56 27.53 33.21
C ASN A 211 -58.86 27.06 33.88
N VAL A 212 -59.15 25.75 33.86
CA VAL A 212 -60.33 25.18 34.54
C VAL A 212 -60.31 25.44 36.05
N ALA A 213 -59.15 25.27 36.70
CA ALA A 213 -59.00 25.53 38.13
C ALA A 213 -59.24 27.02 38.46
N ALA A 214 -58.70 27.93 37.64
CA ALA A 214 -58.86 29.37 37.82
C ALA A 214 -60.32 29.83 37.65
N GLU A 215 -61.04 29.27 36.68
CA GLU A 215 -62.44 29.62 36.42
C GLU A 215 -63.41 29.10 37.49
N LEU A 216 -63.10 27.96 38.11
CA LEU A 216 -63.95 27.30 39.10
C LEU A 216 -63.59 27.63 40.57
N LEU A 217 -62.56 28.44 40.81
CA LEU A 217 -61.98 28.64 42.14
C LEU A 217 -63.02 29.09 43.20
N ASP A 218 -63.91 30.00 42.82
CA ASP A 218 -64.95 30.57 43.70
C ASP A 218 -66.30 29.85 43.56
N SER A 219 -66.58 29.26 42.40
CA SER A 219 -67.90 28.72 42.04
C SER A 219 -68.05 27.21 42.30
N ASP A 220 -66.98 26.43 42.14
CA ASP A 220 -66.92 25.00 42.46
C ASP A 220 -65.51 24.60 42.95
N PRO A 221 -65.22 24.80 44.25
CA PRO A 221 -63.91 24.53 44.84
C PRO A 221 -63.49 23.06 44.77
N VAL A 222 -64.47 22.13 44.70
CA VAL A 222 -64.20 20.70 44.63
C VAL A 222 -63.64 20.34 43.26
N ARG A 223 -64.27 20.83 42.18
CA ARG A 223 -63.74 20.65 40.82
C ARG A 223 -62.43 21.39 40.60
N ALA A 224 -62.28 22.60 41.14
CA ALA A 224 -61.00 23.32 41.08
C ALA A 224 -59.86 22.52 41.72
N ARG A 225 -60.10 21.91 42.88
CA ARG A 225 -59.12 21.02 43.54
C ARG A 225 -58.78 19.80 42.69
N SER A 226 -59.77 19.20 42.02
CA SER A 226 -59.54 18.07 41.12
C SER A 226 -58.65 18.44 39.93
N ALA A 227 -58.85 19.63 39.33
CA ALA A 227 -58.03 20.11 38.22
C ALA A 227 -56.56 20.37 38.65
N VAL A 228 -56.35 20.92 39.86
CA VAL A 228 -55.02 21.08 40.46
C VAL A 228 -54.36 19.72 40.71
N GLU A 229 -55.11 18.71 41.14
CA GLU A 229 -54.58 17.36 41.32
C GLU A 229 -54.17 16.73 39.99
N THR A 230 -54.94 16.93 38.91
CA THR A 230 -54.53 16.51 37.56
C THR A 230 -53.23 17.17 37.12
N ILE A 231 -53.06 18.48 37.37
CA ILE A 231 -51.79 19.17 37.10
C ILE A 231 -50.64 18.52 37.87
N ARG A 232 -50.83 18.22 39.16
CA ARG A 232 -49.81 17.60 40.01
C ARG A 232 -49.38 16.24 39.45
N VAL A 233 -50.35 15.37 39.15
CA VAL A 233 -50.10 14.02 38.61
C VAL A 233 -49.39 14.09 37.25
N THR A 234 -49.93 14.87 36.30
CA THR A 234 -49.33 14.99 34.96
C THR A 234 -47.91 15.58 35.03
N GLY A 235 -47.66 16.54 35.94
CA GLY A 235 -46.32 17.09 36.16
C GLY A 235 -45.34 16.07 36.73
N GLU A 236 -45.75 15.28 37.73
CA GLU A 236 -44.92 14.23 38.34
C GLU A 236 -44.61 13.08 37.36
N GLU A 237 -45.60 12.64 36.58
CA GLU A 237 -45.42 11.62 35.53
C GLU A 237 -44.42 12.12 34.46
N THR A 238 -44.61 13.34 33.94
CA THR A 238 -43.73 13.90 32.90
C THR A 238 -42.28 14.07 33.37
N LEU A 239 -42.07 14.49 34.62
CA LEU A 239 -40.73 14.61 35.20
C LEU A 239 -40.06 13.24 35.38
N THR A 240 -40.84 12.22 35.73
CA THR A 240 -40.35 10.85 35.86
C THR A 240 -39.92 10.29 34.50
N ASP A 241 -40.77 10.42 33.48
CA ASP A 241 -40.47 9.96 32.11
C ASP A 241 -39.23 10.65 31.52
N LEU A 242 -39.07 11.95 31.76
CA LEU A 242 -37.89 12.71 31.33
C LEU A 242 -36.62 12.25 32.06
N ALA A 243 -36.71 12.02 33.38
CA ALA A 243 -35.58 11.57 34.18
C ALA A 243 -35.10 10.17 33.74
N ASP A 244 -36.03 9.27 33.41
CA ASP A 244 -35.71 7.92 32.96
C ASP A 244 -35.11 7.91 31.54
N THR A 245 -35.62 8.75 30.64
CA THR A 245 -35.04 8.91 29.29
C THR A 245 -33.61 9.45 29.35
N ILE A 246 -33.35 10.48 30.18
CA ILE A 246 -32.00 11.03 30.38
C ILE A 246 -31.06 9.99 31.01
N ARG A 247 -31.57 9.17 31.95
CA ARG A 247 -30.79 8.10 32.59
C ARG A 247 -30.37 7.05 31.56
N LEU A 248 -31.26 6.66 30.66
CA LEU A 248 -30.97 5.70 29.57
C LEU A 248 -29.88 6.23 28.63
N LEU A 249 -29.94 7.51 28.24
CA LEU A 249 -28.93 8.15 27.38
C LEU A 249 -27.55 8.28 28.03
N ARG A 250 -27.52 8.46 29.36
CA ARG A 250 -26.27 8.58 30.11
C ARG A 250 -25.56 7.24 30.27
N VAL A 251 -26.31 6.17 30.54
CA VAL A 251 -25.75 4.81 30.60
C VAL A 251 -25.17 4.38 29.25
N GLY A 252 -25.78 4.79 28.13
CA GLY A 252 -25.25 4.52 26.79
C GLY A 252 -23.99 5.33 26.41
N ALA A 253 -23.73 6.47 27.07
CA ALA A 253 -22.55 7.30 26.82
C ALA A 253 -21.32 6.87 27.63
N ASP A 254 -21.52 6.23 28.77
CA ASP A 254 -20.47 5.76 29.70
C ASP A 254 -19.97 4.33 29.37
N VAL A 255 -20.39 3.73 28.25
CA VAL A 255 -19.77 2.49 27.74
C VAL A 255 -18.44 2.86 27.06
N GLU A 256 -17.42 3.12 27.87
CA GLU A 256 -16.03 3.02 27.44
C GLU A 256 -15.76 1.60 26.91
N PRO A 257 -14.92 1.42 25.88
CA PRO A 257 -14.61 0.10 25.36
C PRO A 257 -13.89 -0.69 26.45
N SER A 258 -14.56 -1.71 27.00
CA SER A 258 -14.00 -2.63 27.99
C SER A 258 -12.61 -3.12 27.55
N PRO A 259 -11.58 -3.02 28.41
CA PRO A 259 -10.23 -3.49 28.11
C PRO A 259 -10.17 -5.02 28.30
N GLU A 260 -10.93 -5.79 27.52
CA GLU A 260 -10.95 -7.26 27.63
C GLU A 260 -10.26 -7.98 26.46
N LEU A 261 -9.65 -7.27 25.51
CA LEU A 261 -8.88 -7.90 24.43
C LEU A 261 -7.35 -7.78 24.58
N GLU A 262 -6.83 -7.18 25.66
CA GLU A 262 -5.38 -7.09 25.90
C GLU A 262 -4.82 -8.21 26.81
N SER A 263 -5.68 -9.10 27.35
CA SER A 263 -5.25 -10.20 28.24
C SER A 263 -5.14 -11.58 27.55
N ALA A 264 -4.93 -11.62 26.23
CA ALA A 264 -4.65 -12.88 25.50
C ALA A 264 -3.19 -13.01 25.00
N ALA A 265 -2.30 -12.09 25.40
CA ALA A 265 -0.89 -12.11 25.04
C ALA A 265 0.01 -12.15 26.29
N THR A 266 -0.17 -13.15 27.16
CA THR A 266 0.89 -13.56 28.09
C THR A 266 1.90 -14.45 27.35
N PRO A 267 3.18 -14.06 27.23
CA PRO A 267 4.24 -14.95 26.82
C PRO A 267 4.45 -15.98 27.95
N VAL A 268 4.32 -17.27 27.63
CA VAL A 268 4.77 -18.35 28.50
C VAL A 268 6.30 -18.33 28.49
N ASP A 269 6.91 -17.78 29.53
CA ASP A 269 8.32 -17.95 29.85
C ASP A 269 8.44 -18.67 31.20
N GLY A 270 9.24 -19.73 31.24
CA GLY A 270 9.59 -20.43 32.48
C GLY A 270 9.36 -21.94 32.50
N ALA A 271 10.24 -22.70 31.86
CA ALA A 271 10.60 -24.04 32.32
C ALA A 271 12.08 -24.30 32.02
N GLY A 272 12.91 -24.13 33.06
CA GLY A 272 14.34 -24.46 33.04
C GLY A 272 14.58 -25.98 32.96
N PRO A 273 15.79 -26.41 32.56
CA PRO A 273 16.11 -27.82 32.39
C PRO A 273 16.44 -28.49 33.73
N PRO A 274 16.02 -29.74 33.98
CA PRO A 274 16.57 -30.53 35.07
C PRO A 274 17.90 -31.18 34.64
N SER A 275 18.92 -30.90 35.45
CA SER A 275 20.19 -31.59 35.55
C SER A 275 20.03 -33.02 36.09
N GLY A 276 20.76 -33.98 35.50
CA GLY A 276 21.38 -35.09 36.22
C GLY A 276 20.73 -36.48 36.11
N ARG A 277 21.29 -37.34 35.24
CA ARG A 277 22.12 -38.50 35.59
C ARG A 277 22.64 -39.20 34.33
#